data_AF-A0A078MTW6-F1
#
_entry.id   AF-A0A078MTW6-F1
#
_cell.length_a   1.000
_cell.length_b   1.000
_cell.length_c   1.000
_cell.angle_alpha   90.00
_cell.angle_beta   90.00
_cell.angle_gamma   90.00
#
_symmetry.space_group_name_H-M   'P 1'
#
loop_
_entity.id
_entity.type
_entity.pdbx_description
1 polymer ?
#
loop_
_entity_poly.entity_id
_entity_poly.type
_entity_poly.pdbx_seq_one_letter_code
_entity_poly.pdbx_strand_id
1 'polypeptide(L)'
;MNNEGLIVRVQFRQDPAGEWSVGDLVWAPSVIVRDPYRWCSVASDLPQGECAPAAQREAVRARTISVVESMGTADAGAREWLVTQDPGAERK
;
A
#
# COMPACT_ATOMS: atom_id res chain seq x y z
N MET A 1 -9.58 8.83 17.63
CA MET A 1 -8.68 7.70 17.28
C MET A 1 -8.62 7.62 15.76
N ASN A 2 -7.42 7.55 15.17
CA ASN A 2 -7.28 7.40 13.71
C ASN A 2 -7.40 5.90 13.35
N ASN A 3 -8.31 5.57 12.44
CA ASN A 3 -8.54 4.20 11.97
C ASN A 3 -8.06 3.99 10.52
N GLU A 4 -7.44 4.99 9.91
CA GLU A 4 -6.87 4.98 8.56
C GLU A 4 -5.35 4.90 8.66
N GLY A 5 -4.74 4.09 7.80
CA GLY A 5 -3.31 3.82 7.80
C GLY A 5 -2.74 3.69 6.39
N LEU A 6 -1.41 3.59 6.34
CA LEU A 6 -0.64 3.34 5.13
C LEU A 6 0.23 2.12 5.35
N ILE A 7 0.06 1.09 4.52
CA ILE A 7 0.97 -0.05 4.43
C ILE A 7 2.02 0.30 3.39
N VAL A 8 3.30 0.07 3.70
CA VAL A 8 4.40 0.36 2.76
C VAL A 8 5.28 -0.87 2.64
N ARG A 9 5.70 -1.20 1.42
CA ARG A 9 6.74 -2.18 1.14
C ARG A 9 7.88 -1.49 0.41
N VAL A 10 9.08 -1.70 0.91
CA VAL A 10 10.32 -1.18 0.32
C VAL A 10 11.24 -2.37 0.03
N GLN A 11 11.67 -2.50 -1.22
CA GLN A 11 12.74 -3.40 -1.60
C GLN A 11 14.04 -2.60 -1.67
N PHE A 12 15.09 -3.09 -1.02
CA PHE A 12 16.42 -2.48 -1.06
C PHE A 12 17.32 -3.29 -1.98
N ARG A 13 18.18 -2.61 -2.74
CA ARG A 13 19.20 -3.23 -3.59
C ARG A 13 20.57 -2.71 -3.19
N GLN A 14 21.51 -3.62 -3.03
CA GLN A 14 22.92 -3.28 -2.86
C GLN A 14 23.63 -3.40 -4.20
N ASP A 15 24.44 -2.40 -4.55
CA ASP A 15 25.27 -2.45 -5.74
C ASP A 15 26.59 -3.22 -5.48
N PRO A 16 27.41 -3.50 -6.51
CA PRO A 16 28.69 -4.18 -6.34
C PRO A 16 29.73 -3.41 -5.53
N ALA A 17 29.59 -2.08 -5.40
CA ALA A 17 30.45 -1.24 -4.55
C ALA A 17 30.02 -1.28 -3.07
N GLY A 18 28.87 -1.89 -2.77
CA GLY A 18 28.32 -2.02 -1.43
C GLY A 18 27.32 -0.93 -1.05
N GLU A 19 26.96 -0.03 -1.97
CA GLU A 19 25.99 1.05 -1.73
C GLU A 19 24.55 0.53 -1.78
N TRP A 20 23.73 0.95 -0.82
CA TRP A 20 22.32 0.56 -0.73
C TRP A 20 21.42 1.64 -1.31
N SER A 21 20.48 1.22 -2.16
CA SER A 21 19.45 2.09 -2.75
C SER A 21 18.06 1.48 -2.60
N VAL A 22 17.03 2.33 -2.68
CA VAL A 22 15.63 1.87 -2.78
C VAL A 22 15.38 1.37 -4.20
N GLY A 23 14.92 0.13 -4.29
CA GLY A 23 14.72 -0.57 -5.54
C GLY A 23 13.30 -0.52 -6.08
N ASP A 24 12.30 -0.76 -5.22
CA ASP A 24 10.86 -0.71 -5.48
C ASP A 24 10.19 -0.23 -4.18
N LEU A 25 9.36 0.80 -4.28
CA LEU A 25 8.58 1.31 -3.16
C LEU A 25 7.11 1.31 -3.58
N VAL A 26 6.31 0.56 -2.85
CA VAL A 26 4.87 0.46 -3.09
C VAL A 26 4.10 0.68 -1.79
N TRP A 27 2.88 1.18 -1.89
CA TRP A 27 2.06 1.54 -0.73
C TRP A 27 0.60 1.13 -0.92
N ALA A 28 -0.10 0.79 0.15
CA ALA A 28 -1.54 0.50 0.11
C ALA A 28 -2.27 1.26 1.23
N PRO A 29 -3.41 1.90 0.94
CA PRO A 29 -4.25 2.49 1.97
C PRO A 29 -4.84 1.38 2.84
N SER A 30 -5.01 1.61 4.14
CA SER A 30 -5.57 0.61 5.04
C SER A 30 -6.55 1.19 6.05
N VAL A 31 -7.42 0.33 6.56
CA VAL A 31 -8.31 0.62 7.68
C VAL A 31 -8.16 -0.43 8.76
N ILE A 32 -8.44 -0.05 10.00
CA ILE A 32 -8.61 -1.01 11.10
C ILE A 32 -10.02 -1.58 11.04
N VAL A 33 -10.12 -2.91 11.02
CA VAL A 33 -11.37 -3.64 11.25
C VAL A 33 -11.34 -4.33 12.61
N ARG A 34 -12.52 -4.54 13.20
CA ARG A 34 -12.70 -5.24 14.46
C ARG A 34 -13.26 -6.64 14.18
N ASP A 35 -12.99 -7.56 15.09
CA ASP A 35 -13.52 -8.93 15.08
C ASP A 35 -13.17 -9.76 13.81
N PRO A 36 -11.89 -10.12 13.60
CA PRO A 36 -10.73 -9.87 14.45
C PRO A 36 -10.12 -8.48 14.26
N TYR A 37 -9.44 -7.96 15.29
CA TYR A 37 -8.71 -6.70 15.17
C TYR A 37 -7.52 -6.84 14.21
N ARG A 38 -7.62 -6.22 13.04
CA ARG A 38 -6.56 -6.28 12.01
C ARG A 38 -6.56 -5.03 11.13
N TRP A 39 -5.41 -4.77 10.53
CA TRP A 39 -5.32 -3.86 9.40
C TRP A 39 -5.78 -4.57 8.13
N CYS A 40 -6.55 -3.88 7.32
CA CYS A 40 -7.04 -4.36 6.03
C CYS A 40 -6.71 -3.34 4.94
N SER A 41 -6.14 -3.80 3.83
CA SER A 41 -5.95 -2.95 2.65
C SER A 41 -7.29 -2.54 2.04
N VAL A 42 -7.41 -1.28 1.67
CA VAL A 42 -8.52 -0.74 0.86
C VAL A 42 -8.04 -0.32 -0.54
N ALA A 43 -6.89 -0.86 -0.98
CA ALA A 43 -6.45 -0.77 -2.37
C ALA A 43 -7.48 -1.38 -3.32
N SER A 44 -7.41 -1.02 -4.61
CA SER A 44 -8.45 -1.38 -5.60
C SER A 44 -8.58 -2.88 -5.87
N ASP A 45 -7.55 -3.67 -5.56
CA ASP A 45 -7.52 -5.12 -5.82
C ASP A 45 -7.93 -6.00 -4.64
N LEU A 46 -8.14 -5.40 -3.46
CA LEU A 46 -8.73 -6.03 -2.27
C LEU A 46 -8.27 -7.49 -2.03
N PRO A 47 -6.96 -7.75 -1.89
CA PRO A 47 -6.41 -9.10 -1.89
C PRO A 47 -6.90 -9.98 -0.74
N GLN A 48 -7.39 -9.36 0.34
CA GLN A 48 -7.95 -10.03 1.50
C GLN A 48 -9.50 -10.07 1.51
N GLY A 49 -10.13 -9.69 0.40
CA GLY A 49 -11.56 -9.45 0.30
C GLY A 49 -12.00 -8.09 0.86
N GLU A 50 -13.30 -7.82 0.78
CA GLU A 50 -13.91 -6.61 1.30
C GLU A 50 -13.91 -6.58 2.83
N CYS A 51 -13.49 -5.46 3.42
CA CYS A 51 -13.38 -5.32 4.87
C CYS A 51 -14.04 -4.05 5.43
N ALA A 52 -14.59 -3.22 4.55
CA ALA A 52 -15.43 -2.08 4.88
C ALA A 52 -16.41 -1.84 3.72
N PRO A 53 -17.53 -1.11 3.96
CA PRO A 53 -18.44 -0.72 2.89
C PRO A 53 -17.71 0.02 1.76
N ALA A 54 -18.15 -0.18 0.51
CA ALA A 54 -17.48 0.35 -0.68
C ALA A 54 -17.23 1.86 -0.59
N ALA A 55 -18.24 2.64 -0.21
CA ALA A 55 -18.13 4.09 -0.06
C ALA A 55 -17.03 4.51 0.95
N GLN A 56 -16.86 3.75 2.04
CA GLN A 56 -15.80 4.02 3.01
C GLN A 56 -14.43 3.69 2.41
N ARG A 57 -14.28 2.53 1.76
CA ARG A 57 -13.02 2.12 1.10
C ARG A 57 -12.57 3.14 0.06
N GLU A 58 -13.48 3.55 -0.81
CA GLU A 58 -13.23 4.53 -1.87
C GLU A 58 -12.84 5.89 -1.30
N ALA A 59 -13.54 6.36 -0.26
CA ALA A 59 -13.23 7.64 0.38
C ALA A 59 -11.86 7.63 1.07
N VAL A 60 -11.49 6.54 1.75
CA VAL A 60 -10.17 6.39 2.37
C VAL A 60 -9.09 6.34 1.29
N ARG A 61 -9.25 5.49 0.26
CA ARG A 61 -8.30 5.38 -0.84
C ARG A 61 -8.08 6.73 -1.55
N ALA A 62 -9.14 7.47 -1.84
CA ALA A 62 -9.05 8.78 -2.47
C ALA A 62 -8.28 9.80 -1.60
N ARG A 63 -8.55 9.84 -0.29
CA ARG A 63 -7.80 10.69 0.65
C ARG A 63 -6.33 10.29 0.72
N THR A 64 -6.03 8.99 0.81
CA THR A 64 -4.65 8.50 0.86
C THR A 64 -3.90 8.87 -0.41
N ILE A 65 -4.47 8.68 -1.60
CA ILE A 65 -3.87 9.10 -2.87
C ILE A 65 -3.56 10.60 -2.83
N SER A 66 -4.52 11.43 -2.45
CA SER A 66 -4.31 12.88 -2.38
C SER A 66 -3.17 13.28 -1.44
N VAL A 67 -2.97 12.56 -0.34
CA VAL A 67 -1.90 12.84 0.62
C VAL A 67 -0.56 12.31 0.11
N VAL A 68 -0.51 11.06 -0.35
CA VAL A 68 0.72 10.44 -0.83
C VAL A 68 1.30 11.26 -1.98
N GLU A 69 0.47 11.59 -2.97
CA GLU A 69 0.88 12.33 -4.18
C GLU A 69 1.16 13.82 -3.94
N SER A 70 0.87 14.36 -2.75
CA SER A 70 1.05 15.80 -2.44
C SER A 70 2.49 16.29 -2.56
N MET A 71 3.47 15.37 -2.59
CA MET A 71 4.90 15.67 -2.70
C MET A 71 5.57 14.98 -3.91
N GLY A 72 4.81 14.56 -4.92
CA GLY A 72 5.36 13.95 -6.14
C GLY A 72 5.92 12.54 -5.94
N THR A 73 5.25 11.72 -5.12
CA THR A 73 5.68 10.32 -4.88
C THR A 73 5.62 9.48 -6.15
N ALA A 74 4.63 9.68 -7.03
CA ALA A 74 4.63 9.04 -8.34
C ALA A 74 5.88 9.39 -9.17
N ASP A 75 6.32 10.64 -9.16
CA ASP A 75 7.54 11.08 -9.86
C ASP A 75 8.81 10.46 -9.24
N ALA A 76 8.77 10.18 -7.94
CA ALA A 76 9.82 9.43 -7.24
C ALA A 76 9.73 7.90 -7.46
N GLY A 77 8.80 7.43 -8.30
CA GLY A 77 8.65 6.02 -8.66
C GLY A 77 7.84 5.17 -7.67
N ALA A 78 7.24 5.79 -6.65
CA ALA A 78 6.32 5.10 -5.76
C ALA A 78 4.96 4.88 -6.43
N ARG A 79 4.30 3.76 -6.13
CA ARG A 79 3.00 3.43 -6.71
C ARG A 79 2.09 2.69 -5.72
N GLU A 80 0.80 2.72 -5.99
CA GLU A 80 -0.14 1.89 -5.23
C GLU A 80 0.21 0.41 -5.39
N TRP A 81 0.18 -0.32 -4.28
CA TRP A 81 0.50 -1.72 -4.19
C TRP A 81 -0.75 -2.54 -4.47
N LEU A 82 -0.81 -3.09 -5.68
CA LEU A 82 -1.76 -4.12 -6.06
C LEU A 82 -1.10 -5.48 -5.81
N VAL A 83 -1.42 -6.11 -4.68
CA VAL A 83 -0.88 -7.41 -4.26
C VAL A 83 -1.18 -8.50 -5.31
N THR A 84 -2.33 -8.41 -5.96
CA THR A 84 -2.71 -9.30 -7.07
C THR A 84 -1.78 -9.21 -8.29
N GLN A 85 -1.01 -8.13 -8.41
CA GLN A 85 -0.04 -7.90 -9.49
C GLN A 85 1.41 -8.04 -8.99
N ASP A 86 1.59 -8.47 -7.74
CA ASP A 86 2.89 -8.54 -7.11
C ASP A 86 3.62 -9.84 -7.50
N PRO A 87 4.81 -9.79 -8.13
CA PRO A 87 5.55 -10.99 -8.54
C PRO A 87 5.93 -11.93 -7.38
N GLY A 88 5.85 -11.44 -6.14
CA GLY A 88 6.03 -12.25 -4.93
C GLY A 88 4.80 -13.08 -4.52
N ALA A 89 3.61 -12.77 -5.03
CA ALA A 89 2.36 -13.39 -4.58
C ALA A 89 2.16 -14.83 -5.10
N GLU A 90 2.77 -15.19 -6.23
CA GLU A 90 2.67 -16.53 -6.84
C GLU A 90 3.69 -17.53 -6.27
N ARG A 91 4.69 -17.07 -5.51
CA ARG A 91 5.65 -17.94 -4.81
C ARG A 91 5.15 -18.23 -3.39
N LYS A 92 4.04 -18.93 -3.26
CA LYS A 92 3.60 -19.48 -1.97
C LYS A 92 2.96 -20.85 -2.12
#